data_AF-A0A954QC55-F1
#
_entry.id   AF-A0A954QC55-F1
#
_cell.length_a   1.000
_cell.length_b   1.000
_cell.length_c   1.000
_cell.angle_alpha   90.00
_cell.angle_beta   90.00
_cell.angle_gamma   90.00
#
_symmetry.space_group_name_H-M   'P 1'
#
loop_
_entity.id
_entity.type
_entity.pdbx_description
1 polymer ?
#
loop_
_entity_poly.entity_id
_entity_poly.type
_entity_poly.pdbx_seq_one_letter_code
_entity_poly.pdbx_strand_id
1 'polypeptide(L)'
;MSSGPAEAKDAALPAEQTVAQTESSAAPRLEARSATAGSIDMLLAATVDSAAVAASSLQDFLAAKTVARSLDLWFGSSLPEQKSQIVRRLTRHIGEIDELLNDQINAILHHASFQKLEASWRGLQYLVRQASAEGEPNVRVKVLNATWKELERDFERSTEFDQSQLFRKVYDQEFGTPGGEPYGALVGDFEIHPRPSSSHPHDDIATLKAIGQVAAAAFCPFIASASPAMFGLDDFSKLEQRLDHAKTMEQIDYLKWRALRETEDARFVGLALPRVLMRAPFEDDGTRIDRFTFAEDVAGPDFSKYLWGNAAYAFGTVLIRAYAQSGWLADIRGVQRGVEGGGLVVELPEASFSTDKRGVAAKTSTDVLITDELEKHLADIGFVPLCDCKDTKYSAFYSNQSVQKPKKYDRPAATTNAKLSSMLQYMLCVSRFAHYIKVQVRDKVGTFADPNELQDFLNGWVATYVTTDSSASQDTKARFPLREAKVQVREQPGKPGSYQCVMHLAPHYELDELTAAVRISTELVPPRNT
;
A
#
# COMPACT_ATOMS: atom_id res chain seq x y z
N MET A 1 56.28 40.35 -24.81
CA MET A 1 57.14 40.52 -23.62
C MET A 1 56.81 39.40 -22.66
N SER A 2 57.65 38.46 -22.28
CA SER A 2 58.97 38.00 -22.72
C SER A 2 59.03 36.56 -22.19
N SER A 3 59.15 35.56 -23.07
CA SER A 3 60.30 34.62 -23.11
C SER A 3 60.60 33.94 -21.77
N GLY A 4 60.42 32.63 -21.64
CA GLY A 4 61.09 31.62 -22.46
C GLY A 4 62.13 30.84 -21.61
N PRO A 5 62.73 29.78 -22.15
CA PRO A 5 62.70 28.44 -21.55
C PRO A 5 64.11 27.88 -21.26
N ALA A 6 64.23 26.61 -20.85
CA ALA A 6 65.47 25.85 -21.04
C ALA A 6 65.22 24.35 -21.21
N GLU A 7 65.46 23.91 -22.44
CA GLU A 7 65.65 22.52 -22.87
C GLU A 7 67.05 22.00 -22.46
N ALA A 8 67.08 20.70 -22.17
CA ALA A 8 67.93 19.65 -22.74
C ALA A 8 69.46 19.80 -22.91
N LYS A 9 70.12 18.66 -22.60
CA LYS A 9 71.19 17.92 -23.32
C LYS A 9 72.60 17.81 -22.73
N ASP A 10 72.95 16.54 -22.54
CA ASP A 10 74.14 15.81 -23.00
C ASP A 10 75.44 15.76 -22.18
N ALA A 11 75.78 14.49 -21.86
CA ALA A 11 77.02 13.77 -22.23
C ALA A 11 77.97 13.29 -21.11
N ALA A 12 78.05 11.95 -21.06
CA ALA A 12 79.25 11.10 -20.95
C ALA A 12 79.85 10.75 -19.56
N LEU A 13 79.46 9.55 -19.06
CA LEU A 13 80.25 8.32 -18.79
C LEU A 13 81.72 8.42 -18.28
N PRO A 14 82.19 7.49 -17.39
CA PRO A 14 82.23 6.06 -17.77
C PRO A 14 81.99 5.00 -16.66
N ALA A 15 81.74 3.78 -17.17
CA ALA A 15 82.18 2.44 -16.74
C ALA A 15 81.94 1.97 -15.28
N GLU A 16 81.68 0.71 -14.96
CA GLU A 16 81.24 -0.54 -15.58
C GLU A 16 81.28 -1.54 -14.41
N GLN A 17 80.24 -2.36 -14.20
CA GLN A 17 80.33 -3.82 -14.19
C GLN A 17 78.96 -4.41 -13.80
N THR A 18 78.12 -4.74 -14.79
CA THR A 18 77.81 -6.11 -15.28
C THR A 18 77.24 -7.03 -14.18
N VAL A 19 76.08 -7.67 -14.30
CA VAL A 19 75.64 -8.51 -15.42
C VAL A 19 74.11 -8.53 -15.52
N ALA A 20 73.60 -8.37 -16.74
CA ALA A 20 72.20 -8.48 -17.10
C ALA A 20 71.79 -9.93 -17.39
N GLN A 21 70.56 -10.25 -17.01
CA GLN A 21 69.70 -11.27 -17.62
C GLN A 21 69.50 -10.87 -19.10
N THR A 22 69.61 -11.76 -20.09
CA THR A 22 68.55 -12.67 -20.54
C THR A 22 69.16 -13.64 -21.58
N GLU A 23 68.96 -14.95 -21.42
CA GLU A 23 68.93 -15.89 -22.55
C GLU A 23 67.79 -16.88 -22.35
N SER A 24 67.03 -17.07 -23.42
CA SER A 24 65.94 -18.01 -23.60
C SER A 24 66.47 -19.44 -23.75
N SER A 25 65.90 -20.42 -23.03
CA SER A 25 65.71 -21.80 -23.51
C SER A 25 65.04 -22.69 -22.45
N ALA A 26 63.90 -23.27 -22.83
CA ALA A 26 63.32 -24.56 -22.43
C ALA A 26 62.89 -24.84 -20.96
N ALA A 27 61.70 -25.45 -20.85
CA ALA A 27 60.88 -25.69 -19.66
C ALA A 27 61.51 -26.53 -18.52
N PRO A 28 60.98 -26.40 -17.29
CA PRO A 28 60.46 -27.59 -16.62
C PRO A 28 59.14 -27.41 -15.82
N ARG A 29 58.33 -28.47 -15.89
CA ARG A 29 57.44 -29.07 -14.89
C ARG A 29 57.02 -28.21 -13.68
N LEU A 30 55.74 -27.87 -13.62
CA LEU A 30 55.06 -27.54 -12.36
C LEU A 30 54.98 -28.79 -11.47
N GLU A 31 55.61 -28.71 -10.30
CA GLU A 31 55.45 -29.66 -9.21
C GLU A 31 54.03 -29.58 -8.64
N ALA A 32 53.45 -30.76 -8.44
CA ALA A 32 52.18 -30.96 -7.78
C ALA A 32 52.27 -30.57 -6.30
N ARG A 33 51.53 -29.52 -5.91
CA ARG A 33 51.07 -29.35 -4.52
C ARG A 33 49.66 -29.92 -4.42
N SER A 34 49.54 -31.07 -3.76
CA SER A 34 48.27 -31.69 -3.40
C SER A 34 47.53 -30.80 -2.39
N ALA A 35 46.52 -30.08 -2.86
CA ALA A 35 45.48 -29.53 -2.00
C ALA A 35 44.31 -30.53 -2.02
N THR A 36 43.95 -31.03 -0.84
CA THR A 36 42.75 -31.84 -0.62
C THR A 36 41.52 -31.00 -0.99
N ALA A 37 41.02 -31.19 -2.22
CA ALA A 37 39.69 -30.73 -2.61
C ALA A 37 38.67 -31.36 -1.66
N GLY A 38 37.95 -30.51 -0.93
CA GLY A 38 37.00 -30.95 0.08
C GLY A 38 35.88 -31.74 -0.56
N SER A 39 35.38 -32.74 0.16
CA SER A 39 34.25 -33.62 -0.19
C SER A 39 32.99 -32.88 -0.74
N ILE A 40 32.88 -31.58 -0.50
CA ILE A 40 31.76 -30.73 -0.92
C ILE A 40 31.91 -30.27 -2.39
N ASP A 41 33.12 -29.94 -2.86
CA ASP A 41 33.35 -29.57 -4.27
C ASP A 41 33.17 -30.77 -5.20
N MET A 42 33.52 -31.97 -4.72
CA MET A 42 33.30 -33.21 -5.45
C MET A 42 31.82 -33.60 -5.52
N LEU A 43 31.05 -33.32 -4.45
CA LEU A 43 29.60 -33.48 -4.44
C LEU A 43 28.92 -32.45 -5.36
N LEU A 44 29.34 -31.19 -5.33
CA LEU A 44 28.83 -30.14 -6.22
C LEU A 44 29.14 -30.45 -7.69
N ALA A 45 30.37 -30.85 -8.02
CA ALA A 45 30.74 -31.26 -9.38
C ALA A 45 29.94 -32.48 -9.85
N ALA A 46 29.74 -33.48 -8.98
CA ALA A 46 28.91 -34.65 -9.29
C ALA A 46 27.43 -34.29 -9.51
N THR A 47 26.90 -33.32 -8.75
CA THR A 47 25.53 -32.83 -8.98
C THR A 47 25.40 -32.08 -10.31
N VAL A 48 26.40 -31.28 -10.69
CA VAL A 48 26.41 -30.54 -11.96
C VAL A 48 26.50 -31.49 -13.16
N ASP A 49 27.36 -32.51 -13.09
CA ASP A 49 27.48 -33.53 -14.14
C ASP A 49 26.19 -34.38 -14.24
N SER A 50 25.58 -34.74 -13.11
CA SER A 50 24.31 -35.48 -13.11
C SER A 50 23.16 -34.67 -13.71
N ALA A 51 23.11 -33.36 -13.45
CA ALA A 51 22.11 -32.46 -14.00
C ALA A 51 22.31 -32.24 -15.52
N ALA A 52 23.56 -32.14 -15.98
CA ALA A 52 23.88 -32.02 -17.40
C ALA A 52 23.51 -33.28 -18.20
N VAL A 53 23.79 -34.47 -17.64
CA VAL A 53 23.39 -35.75 -18.25
C VAL A 53 21.87 -35.90 -18.25
N ALA A 54 21.18 -35.58 -17.14
CA ALA A 54 19.72 -35.60 -17.08
C ALA A 54 19.10 -34.63 -18.11
N ALA A 55 19.64 -33.42 -18.24
CA ALA A 55 19.18 -32.45 -19.24
C ALA A 55 19.35 -32.96 -20.69
N SER A 56 20.46 -33.65 -21.00
CA SER A 56 20.67 -34.25 -22.32
C SER A 56 19.67 -35.39 -22.63
N SER A 57 19.41 -36.27 -21.65
CA SER A 57 18.43 -37.36 -21.79
C SER A 57 16.99 -36.86 -21.95
N LEU A 58 16.63 -35.76 -21.27
CA LEU A 58 15.33 -35.12 -21.42
C LEU A 58 15.18 -34.48 -22.80
N GLN A 59 16.22 -33.83 -23.32
CA GLN A 59 16.21 -33.27 -24.67
C GLN A 59 16.05 -34.36 -25.73
N ASP A 60 16.75 -35.48 -25.58
CA ASP A 60 16.62 -36.64 -26.49
C ASP A 60 15.22 -37.26 -26.44
N PHE A 61 14.59 -37.30 -25.26
CA PHE A 61 13.21 -37.75 -25.10
C PHE A 61 12.22 -36.79 -25.77
N LEU A 62 12.35 -35.48 -25.55
CA LEU A 62 11.48 -34.46 -26.16
C LEU A 62 11.64 -34.37 -27.69
N ALA A 63 12.82 -34.67 -28.21
CA ALA A 63 13.10 -34.69 -29.65
C ALA A 63 12.66 -35.98 -30.36
N ALA A 64 12.27 -37.03 -29.62
CA ALA A 64 11.87 -38.30 -30.19
C ALA A 64 10.55 -38.18 -31.00
N LYS A 65 10.59 -38.64 -32.26
CA LYS A 65 9.44 -38.55 -33.19
C LYS A 65 8.50 -39.76 -33.16
N THR A 66 8.88 -40.85 -32.48
CA THR A 66 8.12 -42.10 -32.45
C THR A 66 7.85 -42.54 -31.02
N VAL A 67 6.63 -43.00 -30.76
CA VAL A 67 6.19 -43.47 -29.43
C VAL A 67 7.08 -44.59 -28.92
N ALA A 68 7.52 -45.51 -29.79
CA ALA A 68 8.41 -46.60 -29.41
C ALA A 68 9.76 -46.11 -28.87
N ARG A 69 10.35 -45.08 -29.50
CA ARG A 69 11.61 -44.49 -29.06
C ARG A 69 11.43 -43.71 -27.75
N SER A 70 10.32 -42.99 -27.59
CA SER A 70 10.02 -42.28 -26.34
C SER A 70 9.82 -43.26 -25.17
N LEU A 71 9.13 -44.38 -25.39
CA LEU A 71 8.94 -45.41 -24.37
C LEU A 71 10.25 -46.10 -23.99
N ASP A 72 11.12 -46.38 -24.96
CA ASP A 72 12.44 -46.96 -24.72
C ASP A 72 13.37 -46.00 -23.97
N LEU A 73 13.37 -44.71 -24.32
CA LEU A 73 14.13 -43.69 -23.58
C LEU A 73 13.62 -43.47 -22.15
N TRP A 74 12.31 -43.59 -21.92
CA TRP A 74 11.69 -43.36 -20.61
C TRP A 74 11.79 -44.56 -19.66
N PHE A 75 11.54 -45.77 -20.17
CA PHE A 75 11.54 -46.99 -19.36
C PHE A 75 12.83 -47.80 -19.47
N GLY A 76 13.61 -47.63 -20.54
CA GLY A 76 14.77 -48.44 -20.85
C GLY A 76 14.45 -49.94 -20.78
N SER A 77 15.31 -50.69 -20.09
CA SER A 77 15.14 -52.13 -19.88
C SER A 77 13.95 -52.51 -18.98
N SER A 78 13.22 -51.56 -18.40
CA SER A 78 12.10 -51.79 -17.48
C SER A 78 10.71 -51.72 -18.13
N LEU A 79 10.66 -51.65 -19.46
CA LEU A 79 9.42 -51.53 -20.24
C LEU A 79 8.48 -52.74 -20.02
N PRO A 80 7.25 -52.54 -19.50
CA PRO A 80 6.28 -53.61 -19.35
C PRO A 80 5.77 -54.13 -20.70
N GLU A 81 5.50 -55.44 -20.81
CA GLU A 81 4.97 -56.05 -22.04
C GLU A 81 3.49 -55.72 -22.29
N GLN A 82 2.72 -55.48 -21.22
CA GLN A 82 1.29 -55.21 -21.32
C GLN A 82 0.98 -53.72 -21.42
N LYS A 83 0.21 -53.32 -22.45
CA LYS A 83 -0.26 -51.94 -22.65
C LYS A 83 -0.92 -51.33 -21.39
N SER A 84 -1.73 -52.11 -20.68
CA SER A 84 -2.40 -51.66 -19.45
C SER A 84 -1.41 -51.29 -18.33
N GLN A 85 -0.29 -52.01 -18.23
CA GLN A 85 0.76 -51.73 -17.24
C GLN A 85 1.60 -50.52 -17.62
N ILE A 86 1.91 -50.36 -18.91
CA ILE A 86 2.59 -49.16 -19.44
C ILE A 86 1.76 -47.92 -19.11
N VAL A 87 0.47 -47.91 -19.44
CA VAL A 87 -0.43 -46.79 -19.17
C VAL A 87 -0.47 -46.48 -17.67
N ARG A 88 -0.64 -47.49 -16.81
CA ARG A 88 -0.64 -47.27 -15.34
C ARG A 88 0.66 -46.66 -14.82
N ARG A 89 1.82 -47.12 -15.30
CA ARG A 89 3.12 -46.56 -14.88
C ARG A 89 3.32 -45.15 -15.41
N LEU A 90 2.98 -44.88 -16.66
CA LEU A 90 3.04 -43.53 -17.21
C LEU A 90 2.14 -42.56 -16.45
N THR A 91 0.89 -42.94 -16.17
CA THR A 91 -0.03 -42.12 -15.38
C THR A 91 0.52 -41.85 -13.98
N ARG A 92 1.15 -42.86 -13.35
CA ARG A 92 1.82 -42.68 -12.07
C ARG A 92 3.00 -41.70 -12.16
N HIS A 93 3.88 -41.86 -13.16
CA HIS A 93 5.03 -40.97 -13.32
C HIS A 93 4.60 -39.53 -13.66
N ILE A 94 3.52 -39.37 -14.43
CA ILE A 94 2.92 -38.05 -14.68
C ILE A 94 2.48 -37.43 -13.36
N GLY A 95 1.77 -38.18 -12.51
CA GLY A 95 1.39 -37.71 -11.17
C GLY A 95 2.60 -37.33 -10.30
N GLU A 96 3.66 -38.14 -10.30
CA GLU A 96 4.90 -37.83 -9.57
C GLU A 96 5.60 -36.57 -10.11
N ILE A 97 5.58 -36.34 -11.43
CA ILE A 97 6.11 -35.10 -12.04
C ILE A 97 5.24 -33.91 -11.69
N ASP A 98 3.92 -34.05 -11.74
CA ASP A 98 2.98 -32.99 -11.40
C ASP A 98 3.13 -32.58 -9.92
N GLU A 99 3.36 -33.52 -9.01
CA GLU A 99 3.69 -33.24 -7.60
C GLU A 99 4.99 -32.42 -7.49
N LEU A 100 6.06 -32.82 -8.18
CA LEU A 100 7.33 -32.07 -8.17
C LEU A 100 7.19 -30.65 -8.75
N LEU A 101 6.38 -30.50 -9.80
CA LEU A 101 6.09 -29.19 -10.40
C LEU A 101 5.22 -28.33 -9.47
N ASN A 102 4.24 -28.92 -8.79
CA ASN A 102 3.44 -28.23 -7.78
C ASN A 102 4.33 -27.68 -6.67
N ASP A 103 5.21 -28.51 -6.10
CA ASP A 103 6.14 -28.11 -5.04
C ASP A 103 7.05 -26.97 -5.51
N GLN A 104 7.60 -27.08 -6.72
CA GLN A 104 8.49 -26.07 -7.28
C GLN A 104 7.76 -24.74 -7.55
N ILE A 105 6.53 -24.79 -8.06
CA ILE A 105 5.72 -23.59 -8.32
C ILE A 105 5.29 -22.96 -6.99
N ASN A 106 4.86 -23.75 -6.00
CA ASN A 106 4.56 -23.25 -4.66
C ASN A 106 5.76 -22.53 -4.04
N ALA A 107 6.97 -23.12 -4.14
CA ALA A 107 8.19 -22.47 -3.66
C ALA A 107 8.49 -21.13 -4.36
N ILE A 108 8.19 -21.01 -5.67
CA ILE A 108 8.36 -19.76 -6.43
C ILE A 108 7.29 -18.73 -6.01
N LEU A 109 6.03 -19.14 -5.98
CA LEU A 109 4.89 -18.27 -5.66
C LEU A 109 4.94 -17.76 -4.22
N HIS A 110 5.40 -18.58 -3.27
CA HIS A 110 5.50 -18.22 -1.85
C HIS A 110 6.82 -17.54 -1.49
N HIS A 111 7.71 -17.31 -2.46
CA HIS A 111 8.93 -16.56 -2.19
C HIS A 111 8.61 -15.08 -1.91
N ALA A 112 9.09 -14.55 -0.79
CA ALA A 112 8.72 -13.22 -0.28
C ALA A 112 8.92 -12.08 -1.31
N SER A 113 9.96 -12.14 -2.15
CA SER A 113 10.18 -11.13 -3.18
C SER A 113 9.15 -11.19 -4.31
N PHE A 114 8.70 -12.39 -4.67
CA PHE A 114 7.70 -12.59 -5.71
C PHE A 114 6.32 -12.20 -5.17
N GLN A 115 5.96 -12.65 -3.97
CA GLN A 115 4.70 -12.24 -3.32
C GLN A 115 4.60 -10.73 -3.18
N LYS A 116 5.66 -10.05 -2.73
CA LYS A 116 5.65 -8.58 -2.62
C LYS A 116 5.39 -7.92 -3.97
N LEU A 117 6.08 -8.36 -5.02
CA LEU A 117 5.89 -7.83 -6.37
C LEU A 117 4.47 -8.11 -6.89
N GLU A 118 3.98 -9.34 -6.73
CA GLU A 118 2.64 -9.74 -7.17
C GLU A 118 1.56 -8.97 -6.42
N ALA A 119 1.69 -8.80 -5.09
CA ALA A 119 0.77 -8.04 -4.26
C ALA A 119 0.69 -6.56 -4.68
N SER A 120 1.83 -5.90 -4.92
CA SER A 120 1.87 -4.51 -5.39
C SER A 120 1.16 -4.34 -6.74
N TRP A 121 1.47 -5.21 -7.72
CA TRP A 121 0.88 -5.11 -9.06
C TRP A 121 -0.60 -5.48 -9.08
N ARG A 122 -1.03 -6.46 -8.28
CA ARG A 122 -2.45 -6.80 -8.13
C ARG A 122 -3.22 -5.72 -7.40
N GLY A 123 -2.65 -5.11 -6.38
CA GLY A 123 -3.24 -3.95 -5.70
C GLY A 123 -3.42 -2.76 -6.66
N LEU A 124 -2.41 -2.48 -7.50
CA LEU A 124 -2.53 -1.48 -8.56
C LEU A 124 -3.59 -1.87 -9.60
N GLN A 125 -3.62 -3.14 -10.03
CA GLN A 125 -4.64 -3.65 -10.94
C GLN A 125 -6.05 -3.46 -10.37
N TYR A 126 -6.22 -3.70 -9.07
CA TYR A 126 -7.49 -3.51 -8.36
C TYR A 126 -7.94 -2.03 -8.39
N LEU A 127 -7.04 -1.08 -8.12
CA LEU A 127 -7.33 0.35 -8.28
C LEU A 127 -7.70 0.74 -9.71
N VAL A 128 -6.92 0.30 -10.69
CA VAL A 128 -7.13 0.65 -12.11
C VAL A 128 -8.43 0.05 -12.63
N ARG A 129 -8.78 -1.17 -12.20
CA ARG A 129 -10.06 -1.81 -12.53
C ARG A 129 -11.22 -0.99 -11.98
N GLN A 130 -11.16 -0.55 -10.72
CA GLN A 130 -12.20 0.30 -10.14
C GLN A 130 -12.34 1.62 -10.93
N ALA A 131 -11.23 2.30 -11.22
CA ALA A 131 -11.25 3.54 -12.00
C ALA A 131 -11.85 3.34 -13.40
N SER A 132 -11.61 2.19 -14.02
CA SER A 132 -12.13 1.86 -15.35
C SER A 132 -13.61 1.47 -15.33
N ALA A 133 -14.06 0.77 -14.28
CA ALA A 133 -15.43 0.29 -14.13
C ALA A 133 -16.43 1.45 -13.97
N GLU A 134 -16.05 2.51 -13.26
CA GLU A 134 -16.88 3.70 -13.09
C GLU A 134 -17.03 4.53 -14.38
N GLY A 135 -16.20 4.29 -15.41
CA GLY A 135 -16.34 4.91 -16.73
C GLY A 135 -16.19 6.43 -16.78
N GLU A 136 -15.78 7.06 -15.67
CA GLU A 136 -15.68 8.50 -15.52
C GLU A 136 -14.42 9.06 -16.20
N PRO A 137 -14.53 10.01 -17.14
CA PRO A 137 -13.35 10.65 -17.77
C PRO A 137 -12.49 11.46 -16.79
N ASN A 138 -12.96 11.63 -15.55
CA ASN A 138 -12.42 12.54 -14.55
C ASN A 138 -11.54 11.86 -13.49
N VAL A 139 -11.41 10.52 -13.48
CA VAL A 139 -10.51 9.81 -12.56
C VAL A 139 -9.24 9.41 -13.30
N ARG A 140 -8.08 9.84 -12.79
CA ARG A 140 -6.77 9.49 -13.35
C ARG A 140 -5.89 8.88 -12.28
N VAL A 141 -5.32 7.72 -12.58
CA VAL A 141 -4.33 7.04 -11.72
C VAL A 141 -2.95 7.26 -12.31
N LYS A 142 -2.13 8.10 -11.67
CA LYS A 142 -0.73 8.31 -12.03
C LYS A 142 0.15 7.47 -11.09
N VAL A 143 1.08 6.69 -11.65
CA VAL A 143 1.93 5.77 -10.89
C VAL A 143 3.35 6.29 -10.82
N LEU A 144 3.90 6.36 -9.61
CA LEU A 144 5.31 6.66 -9.35
C LEU A 144 5.96 5.42 -8.73
N ASN A 145 6.89 4.80 -9.46
CA ASN A 145 7.71 3.73 -8.89
C ASN A 145 8.84 4.35 -8.07
N ALA A 146 8.79 4.17 -6.75
CA ALA A 146 9.83 4.57 -5.82
C ALA A 146 9.90 3.57 -4.67
N THR A 147 11.11 3.18 -4.29
CA THR A 147 11.32 2.38 -3.07
C THR A 147 11.33 3.28 -1.84
N TRP A 148 10.98 2.73 -0.67
CA TRP A 148 11.01 3.49 0.58
C TRP A 148 12.40 4.08 0.88
N LYS A 149 13.45 3.32 0.59
CA LYS A 149 14.86 3.75 0.70
C LYS A 149 15.18 4.96 -0.18
N GLU A 150 14.59 5.05 -1.37
CA GLU A 150 14.79 6.21 -2.25
C GLU A 150 14.06 7.45 -1.72
N LEU A 151 12.86 7.27 -1.15
CA LEU A 151 12.12 8.36 -0.50
C LEU A 151 12.87 8.86 0.74
N GLU A 152 13.33 7.96 1.61
CA GLU A 152 14.16 8.29 2.78
C GLU A 152 15.40 9.09 2.36
N ARG A 153 16.14 8.60 1.37
CA ARG A 153 17.34 9.27 0.85
C ARG A 153 17.05 10.63 0.20
N ASP A 154 15.89 10.80 -0.42
CA ASP A 154 15.46 12.08 -0.98
C ASP A 154 15.31 13.13 0.13
N PHE A 155 14.59 12.78 1.20
CA PHE A 155 14.40 13.68 2.34
C PHE A 155 15.67 13.90 3.18
N GLU A 156 16.57 12.92 3.28
CA GLU A 156 17.86 13.11 3.95
C GLU A 156 18.79 14.06 3.20
N ARG A 157 18.67 14.13 1.87
CA ARG A 157 19.48 15.01 1.02
C ARG A 157 18.96 16.43 0.96
N SER A 158 17.65 16.60 1.13
CA SER A 158 17.01 17.91 1.12
C SER A 158 17.11 18.56 2.50
N THR A 159 17.48 19.84 2.53
CA THR A 159 17.56 20.60 3.79
C THR A 159 16.17 20.80 4.39
N GLU A 160 15.18 21.04 3.52
CA GLU A 160 13.77 21.23 3.85
C GLU A 160 12.91 20.34 2.95
N PHE A 161 11.70 20.02 3.39
CA PHE A 161 10.81 19.09 2.68
C PHE A 161 10.37 19.63 1.30
N ASP A 162 10.34 20.96 1.12
CA ASP A 162 9.95 21.63 -0.12
C ASP A 162 11.02 21.57 -1.22
N GLN A 163 12.25 21.15 -0.87
CA GLN A 163 13.34 20.91 -1.83
C GLN A 163 13.46 19.44 -2.23
N SER A 164 12.56 18.57 -1.76
CA SER A 164 12.54 17.14 -2.10
C SER A 164 12.06 16.90 -3.54
N GLN A 165 12.50 15.80 -4.16
CA GLN A 165 11.96 15.38 -5.46
C GLN A 165 10.48 15.01 -5.36
N LEU A 166 10.04 14.46 -4.22
CA LEU A 166 8.62 14.19 -4.01
C LEU A 166 7.80 15.49 -4.04
N PHE A 167 8.24 16.53 -3.33
CA PHE A 167 7.57 17.84 -3.35
C PHE A 167 7.53 18.41 -4.77
N ARG A 168 8.64 18.36 -5.50
CA ARG A 168 8.69 18.85 -6.87
C ARG A 168 7.68 18.15 -7.79
N LYS A 169 7.50 16.84 -7.63
CA LYS A 169 6.56 16.04 -8.46
C LYS A 169 5.10 16.26 -8.08
N VAL A 170 4.80 16.36 -6.78
CA VAL A 170 3.42 16.47 -6.27
C VAL A 170 2.94 17.92 -6.28
N TYR A 171 3.76 18.84 -5.78
CA TYR A 171 3.41 20.25 -5.65
C TYR A 171 3.84 21.05 -6.88
N ASP A 172 5.14 21.17 -7.17
CA ASP A 172 5.61 22.15 -8.18
C ASP A 172 5.08 21.84 -9.58
N GLN A 173 5.22 20.60 -10.05
CA GLN A 173 4.86 20.20 -11.42
C GLN A 173 3.34 20.23 -11.69
N GLU A 174 2.52 20.14 -10.65
CA GLU A 174 1.07 20.00 -10.78
C GLU A 174 0.35 21.13 -10.04
N PHE A 175 0.14 21.01 -8.72
CA PHE A 175 -0.64 21.98 -7.94
C PHE A 175 -0.13 23.44 -8.07
N GLY A 176 1.19 23.63 -8.08
CA GLY A 176 1.89 24.91 -8.20
C GLY A 176 1.98 25.45 -9.64
N THR A 177 1.95 24.59 -10.65
CA THR A 177 2.12 24.97 -12.06
C THR A 177 0.79 25.41 -12.68
N PRO A 178 0.72 26.58 -13.37
CA PRO A 178 -0.48 26.98 -14.12
C PRO A 178 -0.88 25.92 -15.15
N GLY A 179 -2.15 25.50 -15.11
CA GLY A 179 -2.67 24.43 -15.97
C GLY A 179 -2.33 23.00 -15.53
N GLY A 180 -1.64 22.83 -14.40
CA GLY A 180 -1.42 21.51 -13.80
C GLY A 180 -2.69 20.91 -13.17
N GLU A 181 -2.68 19.58 -12.99
CA GLU A 181 -3.81 18.83 -12.44
C GLU A 181 -3.48 18.37 -11.02
N PRO A 182 -4.08 18.99 -9.98
CA PRO A 182 -3.72 18.66 -8.61
C PRO A 182 -4.12 17.23 -8.24
N TYR A 183 -3.24 16.55 -7.51
CA TYR A 183 -3.50 15.21 -6.99
C TYR A 183 -4.52 15.25 -5.85
N GLY A 184 -5.56 14.43 -5.94
CA GLY A 184 -6.60 14.34 -4.89
C GLY A 184 -6.13 13.61 -3.63
N ALA A 185 -5.45 12.47 -3.80
CA ALA A 185 -4.89 11.68 -2.71
C ALA A 185 -3.63 10.94 -3.20
N LEU A 186 -2.73 10.61 -2.27
CA LEU A 186 -1.56 9.77 -2.53
C LEU A 186 -1.77 8.41 -1.86
N VAL A 187 -1.68 7.33 -2.64
CA VAL A 187 -1.74 5.95 -2.12
C VAL A 187 -0.32 5.38 -2.12
N GLY A 188 0.21 5.11 -0.94
CA GLY A 188 1.54 4.53 -0.76
C GLY A 188 1.47 3.02 -0.52
N ASP A 189 2.09 2.25 -1.40
CA ASP A 189 2.26 0.80 -1.21
C ASP A 189 3.42 0.48 -0.24
N PHE A 190 3.29 0.97 0.98
CA PHE A 190 4.26 0.79 2.05
C PHE A 190 3.57 0.32 3.32
N GLU A 191 4.29 -0.51 4.08
CA GLU A 191 3.92 -0.92 5.43
C GLU A 191 4.80 -0.16 6.42
N ILE A 192 4.20 0.78 7.15
CA ILE A 192 4.92 1.66 8.07
C ILE A 192 5.24 0.92 9.36
N HIS A 193 6.51 0.94 9.75
CA HIS A 193 7.02 0.39 11.00
C HIS A 193 7.24 1.49 12.04
N PRO A 194 7.10 1.19 13.35
CA PRO A 194 7.29 2.19 14.40
C PRO A 194 8.77 2.51 14.63
N ARG A 195 9.66 1.59 14.25
CA ARG A 195 11.10 1.66 14.50
C ARG A 195 11.89 0.82 13.49
N PRO A 196 13.18 1.14 13.28
CA PRO A 196 14.09 0.27 12.56
C PRO A 196 14.26 -1.08 13.26
N SER A 197 14.29 -2.17 12.50
CA SER A 197 14.53 -3.54 12.94
C SER A 197 15.58 -4.22 12.05
N SER A 198 16.03 -5.42 12.40
CA SER A 198 16.94 -6.20 11.55
C SER A 198 16.34 -6.56 10.19
N SER A 199 15.01 -6.72 10.13
CA SER A 199 14.28 -6.98 8.87
C SER A 199 13.94 -5.69 8.12
N HIS A 200 13.92 -4.53 8.80
CA HIS A 200 13.54 -3.25 8.22
C HIS A 200 14.41 -2.11 8.80
N PRO A 201 15.59 -1.84 8.21
CA PRO A 201 16.58 -0.92 8.80
C PRO A 201 16.27 0.57 8.59
N HIS A 202 15.03 0.93 8.23
CA HIS A 202 14.64 2.29 7.83
C HIS A 202 13.88 3.02 8.95
N ASP A 203 14.04 4.35 9.03
CA ASP A 203 13.33 5.18 10.02
C ASP A 203 12.01 5.74 9.46
N ASP A 204 11.02 4.85 9.32
CA ASP A 204 9.78 5.17 8.61
C ASP A 204 9.03 6.37 9.18
N ILE A 205 9.09 6.59 10.49
CA ILE A 205 8.36 7.67 11.14
C ILE A 205 8.90 9.04 10.74
N ALA A 206 10.22 9.17 10.54
CA ALA A 206 10.83 10.42 10.09
C ALA A 206 10.45 10.72 8.63
N THR A 207 10.53 9.71 7.76
CA THR A 207 10.11 9.81 6.36
C THR A 207 8.61 10.11 6.25
N LEU A 208 7.77 9.44 7.03
CA LEU A 208 6.31 9.66 7.05
C LEU A 208 5.96 11.08 7.50
N LYS A 209 6.72 11.65 8.45
CA LYS A 209 6.57 13.05 8.85
C LYS A 209 6.82 14.00 7.66
N ALA A 210 7.90 13.77 6.91
CA ALA A 210 8.24 14.59 5.74
C ALA A 210 7.20 14.42 4.61
N ILE A 211 6.73 13.20 4.34
CA ILE A 211 5.63 12.94 3.40
C ILE A 211 4.36 13.66 3.85
N GLY A 212 4.05 13.65 5.15
CA GLY A 212 2.91 14.38 5.73
C GLY A 212 2.99 15.88 5.47
N GLN A 213 4.19 16.48 5.54
CA GLN A 213 4.41 17.90 5.22
C GLN A 213 4.17 18.19 3.73
N VAL A 214 4.66 17.31 2.83
CA VAL A 214 4.41 17.42 1.39
C VAL A 214 2.90 17.28 1.09
N ALA A 215 2.24 16.30 1.71
CA ALA A 215 0.81 16.05 1.62
C ALA A 215 -0.01 17.26 2.11
N ALA A 216 0.38 17.87 3.23
CA ALA A 216 -0.26 19.07 3.77
C ALA A 216 -0.07 20.27 2.83
N ALA A 217 1.12 20.47 2.29
CA ALA A 217 1.41 21.59 1.38
C ALA A 217 0.62 21.48 0.06
N ALA A 218 0.49 20.27 -0.49
CA ALA A 218 -0.25 20.02 -1.73
C ALA A 218 -1.76 19.80 -1.52
N PHE A 219 -2.25 19.82 -0.27
CA PHE A 219 -3.60 19.41 0.08
C PHE A 219 -3.94 18.04 -0.53
N CYS A 220 -3.10 17.04 -0.28
CA CYS A 220 -3.22 15.73 -0.90
C CYS A 220 -2.94 14.65 0.16
N PRO A 221 -3.96 14.20 0.91
CA PRO A 221 -3.77 13.21 1.97
C PRO A 221 -3.06 11.95 1.47
N PHE A 222 -2.08 11.49 2.25
CA PHE A 222 -1.30 10.28 2.02
C PHE A 222 -1.87 9.11 2.81
N ILE A 223 -2.20 8.02 2.13
CA ILE A 223 -2.73 6.79 2.71
C ILE A 223 -1.73 5.66 2.47
N ALA A 224 -1.32 4.98 3.53
CA ALA A 224 -0.46 3.79 3.48
C ALA A 224 -1.00 2.70 4.43
N SER A 225 -0.32 1.56 4.56
CA SER A 225 -0.67 0.54 5.55
C SER A 225 0.20 0.63 6.81
N ALA A 226 -0.37 0.24 7.94
CA ALA A 226 0.39 -0.03 9.16
C ALA A 226 0.97 -1.45 9.12
N SER A 227 2.20 -1.64 9.60
CA SER A 227 2.77 -2.97 9.85
C SER A 227 2.24 -3.56 11.17
N PRO A 228 2.12 -4.89 11.34
CA PRO A 228 1.85 -5.52 12.63
C PRO A 228 2.83 -5.08 13.72
N ALA A 229 4.06 -4.76 13.34
CA ALA A 229 5.11 -4.26 14.22
C ALA A 229 4.71 -2.97 14.95
N MET A 230 3.80 -2.16 14.37
CA MET A 230 3.24 -0.96 15.03
C MET A 230 2.59 -1.31 16.37
N PHE A 231 2.04 -2.52 16.51
CA PHE A 231 1.37 -2.98 17.72
C PHE A 231 2.28 -3.86 18.59
N GLY A 232 3.56 -4.00 18.24
CA GLY A 232 4.48 -4.93 18.89
C GLY A 232 4.20 -6.39 18.55
N LEU A 233 3.52 -6.64 17.42
CA LEU A 233 3.15 -7.96 16.93
C LEU A 233 4.00 -8.34 15.72
N ASP A 234 4.21 -9.64 15.54
CA ASP A 234 4.86 -10.17 14.32
C ASP A 234 3.85 -10.27 13.16
N ASP A 235 2.58 -10.47 13.49
CA ASP A 235 1.51 -10.79 12.54
C ASP A 235 0.14 -10.27 13.03
N PHE A 236 -0.76 -9.94 12.10
CA PHE A 236 -2.08 -9.39 12.44
C PHE A 236 -3.03 -10.43 13.03
N SER A 237 -2.81 -11.73 12.83
CA SER A 237 -3.62 -12.78 13.49
C SER A 237 -3.64 -12.67 15.02
N LYS A 238 -2.60 -12.08 15.62
CA LYS A 238 -2.49 -11.85 17.07
C LYS A 238 -3.23 -10.59 17.53
N LEU A 239 -3.77 -9.77 16.62
CA LEU A 239 -4.47 -8.52 16.94
C LEU A 239 -5.81 -8.77 17.66
N GLU A 240 -6.39 -9.96 17.53
CA GLU A 240 -7.60 -10.35 18.28
C GLU A 240 -7.35 -10.47 19.80
N GLN A 241 -6.08 -10.60 20.20
CA GLN A 241 -5.74 -10.62 21.62
C GLN A 241 -6.06 -9.26 22.22
N ARG A 242 -6.82 -9.25 23.33
CA ARG A 242 -7.21 -8.04 24.06
C ARG A 242 -6.00 -7.38 24.73
N LEU A 243 -5.18 -6.72 23.92
CA LEU A 243 -4.07 -5.89 24.34
C LEU A 243 -4.50 -4.43 24.34
N ASP A 244 -4.06 -3.68 25.33
CA ASP A 244 -4.27 -2.24 25.37
C ASP A 244 -3.24 -1.55 24.45
N HIS A 245 -3.56 -1.49 23.16
CA HIS A 245 -2.67 -0.90 22.14
C HIS A 245 -2.32 0.56 22.43
N ALA A 246 -3.20 1.31 23.12
CA ALA A 246 -2.93 2.69 23.48
C ALA A 246 -1.77 2.77 24.49
N LYS A 247 -1.80 1.91 25.53
CA LYS A 247 -0.69 1.81 26.50
C LYS A 247 0.61 1.33 25.87
N THR A 248 0.56 0.40 24.91
CA THR A 248 1.77 -0.05 24.19
C THR A 248 2.45 1.14 23.49
N MET A 249 1.67 2.00 22.84
CA MET A 249 2.18 3.18 22.13
C MET A 249 2.62 4.34 23.06
N GLU A 250 2.44 4.22 24.38
CA GLU A 250 2.98 5.18 25.36
C GLU A 250 4.43 4.88 25.76
N GLN A 251 4.95 3.71 25.38
CA GLN A 251 6.34 3.32 25.67
C GLN A 251 7.35 4.25 24.98
N ILE A 252 8.60 4.19 25.46
CA ILE A 252 9.70 5.03 24.95
C ILE A 252 9.98 4.72 23.47
N ASP A 253 9.83 3.47 23.05
CA ASP A 253 10.04 3.02 21.68
C ASP A 253 9.15 3.76 20.66
N TYR A 254 8.00 4.27 21.09
CA TYR A 254 7.04 5.02 20.28
C TYR A 254 7.17 6.55 20.41
N LEU A 255 8.28 7.05 20.95
CA LEU A 255 8.49 8.50 21.14
C LEU A 255 8.39 9.28 19.82
N LYS A 256 8.99 8.77 18.73
CA LYS A 256 8.89 9.39 17.40
C LYS A 256 7.46 9.36 16.87
N TRP A 257 6.77 8.23 17.03
CA TRP A 257 5.37 8.07 16.62
C TRP A 257 4.47 9.07 17.35
N ARG A 258 4.59 9.18 18.67
CA ARG A 258 3.83 10.17 19.45
C ARG A 258 4.14 11.59 19.01
N ALA A 259 5.40 11.92 18.75
CA ALA A 259 5.79 13.23 18.26
C ALA A 259 5.17 13.53 16.89
N LEU A 260 5.09 12.55 15.98
CA LEU A 260 4.38 12.68 14.70
C LEU A 260 2.89 12.96 14.92
N ARG A 261 2.21 12.21 15.80
CA ARG A 261 0.77 12.38 16.04
C ARG A 261 0.37 13.75 16.58
N GLU A 262 1.28 14.44 17.27
CA GLU A 262 1.05 15.78 17.82
C GLU A 262 1.26 16.90 16.77
N THR A 263 1.79 16.59 15.58
CA THR A 263 1.97 17.58 14.51
C THR A 263 0.65 17.94 13.84
N GLU A 264 0.62 19.11 13.21
CA GLU A 264 -0.52 19.57 12.43
C GLU A 264 -0.64 18.88 11.07
N ASP A 265 0.49 18.47 10.49
CA ASP A 265 0.57 17.83 9.17
C ASP A 265 0.09 16.37 9.20
N ALA A 266 0.10 15.72 10.37
CA ALA A 266 -0.39 14.35 10.55
C ALA A 266 -1.89 14.17 10.20
N ARG A 267 -2.65 15.26 10.06
CA ARG A 267 -4.03 15.26 9.56
C ARG A 267 -4.16 14.75 8.14
N PHE A 268 -3.09 14.88 7.36
CA PHE A 268 -3.01 14.45 5.98
C PHE A 268 -2.44 13.04 5.84
N VAL A 269 -2.27 12.29 6.94
CA VAL A 269 -1.73 10.93 6.90
C VAL A 269 -2.76 9.95 7.44
N GLY A 270 -3.10 8.94 6.64
CA GLY A 270 -3.94 7.81 7.04
C GLY A 270 -3.17 6.50 6.97
N LEU A 271 -3.33 5.65 7.99
CA LEU A 271 -2.74 4.30 7.99
C LEU A 271 -3.84 3.25 8.08
N ALA A 272 -4.04 2.53 6.97
CA ALA A 272 -5.02 1.47 6.85
C ALA A 272 -4.47 0.14 7.39
N LEU A 273 -5.37 -0.69 7.94
CA LEU A 273 -5.06 -2.05 8.39
C LEU A 273 -6.35 -2.88 8.46
N PRO A 274 -6.28 -4.22 8.47
CA PRO A 274 -5.10 -5.07 8.32
C PRO A 274 -4.76 -5.28 6.84
N ARG A 275 -3.92 -6.27 6.52
CA ARG A 275 -3.67 -6.65 5.11
C ARG A 275 -4.94 -7.24 4.47
N VAL A 276 -5.05 -7.07 3.15
CA VAL A 276 -6.17 -7.59 2.34
C VAL A 276 -5.71 -8.65 1.37
N LEU A 277 -6.55 -9.65 1.12
CA LEU A 277 -6.25 -10.71 0.16
C LEU A 277 -6.30 -10.15 -1.27
N MET A 278 -5.19 -10.24 -2.00
CA MET A 278 -5.11 -9.72 -3.39
C MET A 278 -5.46 -10.78 -4.44
N ARG A 279 -5.36 -12.06 -4.07
CA ARG A 279 -5.65 -13.20 -4.95
C ARG A 279 -6.13 -14.40 -4.15
N ALA A 280 -7.17 -15.06 -4.63
CA ALA A 280 -7.58 -16.37 -4.11
C ALA A 280 -6.54 -17.45 -4.49
N PRO A 281 -6.24 -18.41 -3.60
CA PRO A 281 -5.33 -19.51 -3.89
C PRO A 281 -5.69 -20.24 -5.18
N PHE A 282 -4.70 -20.70 -5.95
CA PHE A 282 -4.99 -21.47 -7.16
C PHE A 282 -5.57 -22.84 -6.81
N GLU A 283 -6.64 -23.18 -7.50
CA GLU A 283 -7.38 -24.42 -7.30
C GLU A 283 -7.22 -25.37 -8.49
N ASP A 284 -7.18 -26.68 -8.19
CA ASP A 284 -7.39 -27.72 -9.19
C ASP A 284 -8.89 -27.95 -9.39
N ASP A 285 -9.54 -27.01 -10.07
CA ASP A 285 -10.97 -27.03 -10.40
C ASP A 285 -11.21 -27.34 -11.90
N GLY A 286 -10.14 -27.60 -12.64
CA GLY A 286 -10.18 -27.85 -14.09
C GLY A 286 -10.46 -26.61 -14.94
N THR A 287 -10.50 -25.41 -14.37
CA THR A 287 -10.68 -24.15 -15.13
C THR A 287 -9.44 -23.75 -15.92
N ARG A 288 -8.28 -24.32 -15.57
CA ARG A 288 -7.02 -24.02 -16.23
C ARG A 288 -7.00 -24.51 -17.69
N ILE A 289 -6.66 -23.60 -18.60
CA ILE A 289 -6.57 -23.87 -20.04
C ILE A 289 -5.45 -24.87 -20.37
N ASP A 290 -4.36 -24.84 -19.59
CA ASP A 290 -3.17 -25.67 -19.79
C ASP A 290 -3.34 -27.12 -19.31
N ARG A 291 -4.47 -27.46 -18.67
CA ARG A 291 -4.79 -28.80 -18.11
C ARG A 291 -3.77 -29.32 -17.10
N PHE A 292 -2.87 -28.47 -16.61
CA PHE A 292 -1.94 -28.81 -15.54
C PHE A 292 -2.70 -28.78 -14.21
N THR A 293 -2.64 -29.87 -13.45
CA THR A 293 -3.31 -30.01 -12.15
C THR A 293 -2.47 -29.30 -11.09
N PHE A 294 -2.67 -28.00 -10.96
CA PHE A 294 -2.01 -27.17 -9.96
C PHE A 294 -2.93 -26.89 -8.78
N ALA A 295 -2.48 -27.21 -7.57
CA ALA A 295 -3.14 -26.83 -6.33
C ALA A 295 -2.15 -26.08 -5.45
N GLU A 296 -2.46 -24.82 -5.14
CA GLU A 296 -1.59 -24.01 -4.30
C GLU A 296 -1.66 -24.48 -2.85
N ASP A 297 -0.51 -24.80 -2.27
CA ASP A 297 -0.43 -25.24 -0.88
C ASP A 297 -0.50 -24.04 0.07
N VAL A 298 -1.72 -23.62 0.39
CA VAL A 298 -1.98 -22.63 1.45
C VAL A 298 -2.46 -23.29 2.74
N ALA A 299 -2.38 -24.61 2.84
CA ALA A 299 -2.87 -25.34 4.00
C ALA A 299 -1.93 -25.14 5.19
N GLY A 300 -2.52 -24.91 6.37
CA GLY A 300 -1.80 -24.81 7.63
C GLY A 300 -2.20 -23.59 8.47
N PRO A 301 -1.59 -23.46 9.66
CA PRO A 301 -1.81 -22.30 10.53
C PRO A 301 -1.03 -21.06 10.08
N ASP A 302 -0.13 -21.18 9.11
CA ASP A 302 0.68 -20.08 8.61
C ASP A 302 -0.07 -19.33 7.50
N PHE A 303 -0.45 -18.09 7.80
CA PHE A 303 -1.19 -17.23 6.89
C PHE A 303 -0.26 -16.56 5.87
N SER A 304 1.08 -16.64 6.01
CA SER A 304 2.02 -15.96 5.10
C SER A 304 2.00 -16.51 3.67
N LYS A 305 1.48 -17.73 3.46
CA LYS A 305 1.38 -18.34 2.12
C LYS A 305 0.32 -17.67 1.25
N TYR A 306 -0.65 -16.99 1.84
CA TYR A 306 -1.65 -16.21 1.10
C TYR A 306 -1.02 -14.96 0.51
N LEU A 307 -1.54 -14.51 -0.64
CA LEU A 307 -1.11 -13.27 -1.26
C LEU A 307 -1.79 -12.07 -0.58
N TRP A 308 -1.24 -11.68 0.56
CA TRP A 308 -1.62 -10.47 1.27
C TRP A 308 -1.04 -9.23 0.58
N GLY A 309 -1.85 -8.18 0.52
CA GLY A 309 -1.42 -6.87 0.05
C GLY A 309 -1.94 -5.74 0.92
N ASN A 310 -1.59 -4.54 0.47
CA ASN A 310 -1.79 -3.30 1.21
C ASN A 310 -3.25 -2.84 1.23
N ALA A 311 -3.81 -2.56 2.41
CA ALA A 311 -5.18 -2.06 2.55
C ALA A 311 -5.37 -0.62 2.04
N ALA A 312 -4.30 0.13 1.82
CA ALA A 312 -4.39 1.45 1.20
C ALA A 312 -4.97 1.37 -0.21
N TYR A 313 -4.78 0.25 -0.93
CA TYR A 313 -5.45 0.00 -2.21
C TYR A 313 -6.96 -0.14 -2.05
N ALA A 314 -7.44 -0.85 -1.03
CA ALA A 314 -8.86 -0.97 -0.71
C ALA A 314 -9.47 0.37 -0.29
N PHE A 315 -8.74 1.20 0.46
CA PHE A 315 -9.19 2.56 0.75
C PHE A 315 -9.24 3.42 -0.52
N GLY A 316 -8.24 3.28 -1.41
CA GLY A 316 -8.20 3.99 -2.68
C GLY A 316 -9.37 3.64 -3.62
N THR A 317 -9.85 2.39 -3.65
CA THR A 317 -11.05 2.04 -4.43
C THR A 317 -12.30 2.72 -3.89
N VAL A 318 -12.43 2.85 -2.57
CA VAL A 318 -13.51 3.61 -1.92
C VAL A 318 -13.46 5.09 -2.32
N LEU A 319 -12.26 5.71 -2.33
CA LEU A 319 -12.11 7.10 -2.77
C LEU A 319 -12.52 7.30 -4.23
N ILE A 320 -12.10 6.39 -5.12
CA ILE A 320 -12.44 6.43 -6.54
C ILE A 320 -13.96 6.33 -6.72
N ARG A 321 -14.62 5.38 -6.05
CA ARG A 321 -16.07 5.22 -6.12
C ARG A 321 -16.80 6.44 -5.59
N ALA A 322 -16.44 6.93 -4.39
CA ALA A 322 -17.08 8.09 -3.79
C ALA A 322 -16.98 9.33 -4.72
N TYR A 323 -15.80 9.52 -5.33
CA TYR A 323 -15.58 10.56 -6.31
C TYR A 323 -16.45 10.38 -7.56
N ALA A 324 -16.51 9.16 -8.11
CA ALA A 324 -17.28 8.88 -9.32
C ALA A 324 -18.79 9.11 -9.11
N GLN A 325 -19.33 8.69 -7.97
CA GLN A 325 -20.76 8.79 -7.68
C GLN A 325 -21.20 10.22 -7.34
N SER A 326 -20.45 10.89 -6.46
CA SER A 326 -20.87 12.17 -5.86
C SER A 326 -20.09 13.40 -6.37
N GLY A 327 -18.94 13.18 -7.00
CA GLY A 327 -17.99 14.24 -7.30
C GLY A 327 -17.32 14.80 -6.04
N TRP A 328 -17.36 14.10 -4.90
CA TRP A 328 -16.74 14.47 -3.63
C TRP A 328 -16.26 13.23 -2.87
N LEU A 329 -15.57 13.44 -1.74
CA LEU A 329 -14.94 12.38 -0.94
C LEU A 329 -15.54 12.31 0.48
N ALA A 330 -16.80 12.73 0.63
CA ALA A 330 -17.50 12.73 1.91
C ALA A 330 -18.01 11.34 2.28
N ASP A 331 -18.60 10.62 1.33
CA ASP A 331 -19.22 9.31 1.53
C ASP A 331 -18.20 8.17 1.41
N ILE A 332 -17.25 8.12 2.33
CA ILE A 332 -16.15 7.14 2.35
C ILE A 332 -16.13 6.29 3.62
N ARG A 333 -17.14 6.42 4.49
CA ARG A 333 -17.26 5.67 5.74
C ARG A 333 -18.65 5.08 5.93
N GLY A 334 -18.71 4.05 6.76
CA GLY A 334 -19.96 3.40 7.16
C GLY A 334 -20.55 2.53 6.05
N VAL A 335 -21.55 1.74 6.44
CA VAL A 335 -22.25 0.82 5.53
C VAL A 335 -23.74 1.05 5.66
N GLN A 336 -24.41 1.24 4.52
CA GLN A 336 -25.85 1.26 4.44
C GLN A 336 -26.36 -0.07 3.88
N ARG A 337 -27.39 -0.64 4.50
CA ARG A 337 -27.95 -1.90 4.03
C ARG A 337 -28.58 -1.71 2.65
N GLY A 338 -28.14 -2.54 1.69
CA GLY A 338 -28.68 -2.56 0.33
C GLY A 338 -28.20 -1.43 -0.58
N VAL A 339 -27.20 -0.65 -0.17
CA VAL A 339 -26.60 0.41 -0.99
C VAL A 339 -25.10 0.17 -1.09
N GLU A 340 -24.59 0.09 -2.32
CA GLU A 340 -23.16 0.01 -2.61
C GLU A 340 -22.56 1.43 -2.57
N GLY A 341 -22.28 1.91 -1.35
CA GLY A 341 -21.78 3.26 -1.08
C GLY A 341 -21.02 3.34 0.25
N GLY A 342 -20.69 4.56 0.68
CA GLY A 342 -19.95 4.79 1.92
C GLY A 342 -18.57 4.14 1.93
N GLY A 343 -18.22 3.51 3.06
CA GLY A 343 -16.94 2.84 3.28
C GLY A 343 -16.85 1.40 2.79
N LEU A 344 -17.85 0.91 2.05
CA LEU A 344 -17.90 -0.49 1.59
C LEU A 344 -16.74 -0.80 0.62
N VAL A 345 -16.05 -1.91 0.78
CA VAL A 345 -15.04 -2.42 -0.15
C VAL A 345 -15.64 -3.64 -0.84
N VAL A 346 -15.63 -3.60 -2.17
CA VAL A 346 -16.23 -4.62 -3.04
C VAL A 346 -15.16 -5.37 -3.83
N GLU A 347 -15.50 -6.56 -4.30
CA GLU A 347 -14.65 -7.38 -5.18
C GLU A 347 -13.30 -7.83 -4.59
N LEU A 348 -13.20 -7.93 -3.26
CA LEU A 348 -12.08 -8.62 -2.65
C LEU A 348 -12.23 -10.14 -2.88
N PRO A 349 -11.14 -10.85 -3.23
CA PRO A 349 -11.14 -12.31 -3.29
C PRO A 349 -11.48 -12.94 -1.94
N GLU A 350 -12.22 -14.04 -1.99
CA GLU A 350 -12.50 -14.89 -0.83
C GLU A 350 -11.72 -16.19 -0.96
N ALA A 351 -11.16 -16.66 0.15
CA ALA A 351 -10.61 -18.01 0.24
C ALA A 351 -11.61 -18.93 0.96
N SER A 352 -11.60 -20.24 0.67
CA SER A 352 -12.34 -21.22 1.47
C SER A 352 -11.41 -21.89 2.49
N PHE A 353 -11.95 -22.33 3.64
CA PHE A 353 -11.20 -23.18 4.56
C PHE A 353 -10.91 -24.55 3.93
N SER A 354 -9.74 -25.12 4.24
CA SER A 354 -9.35 -26.46 3.77
C SER A 354 -10.10 -27.60 4.47
N THR A 355 -10.67 -27.33 5.65
CA THR A 355 -11.41 -28.30 6.47
C THR A 355 -12.84 -28.54 5.98
N ASP A 356 -13.43 -27.55 5.32
CA ASP A 356 -14.81 -27.59 4.85
C ASP A 356 -14.86 -27.80 3.34
N LYS A 357 -16.05 -28.18 2.83
CA LYS A 357 -16.28 -28.13 1.39
C LYS A 357 -16.16 -26.69 0.93
N ARG A 358 -15.47 -26.49 -0.20
CA ARG A 358 -15.26 -25.17 -0.80
C ARG A 358 -16.60 -24.45 -1.00
N GLY A 359 -16.62 -23.15 -0.68
CA GLY A 359 -17.81 -22.31 -0.77
C GLY A 359 -18.86 -22.51 0.35
N VAL A 360 -18.64 -23.43 1.30
CA VAL A 360 -19.53 -23.59 2.46
C VAL A 360 -19.12 -22.65 3.60
N ALA A 361 -17.82 -22.57 3.88
CA ALA A 361 -17.25 -21.65 4.85
C ALA A 361 -16.19 -20.80 4.16
N ALA A 362 -16.53 -19.53 3.91
CA ALA A 362 -15.58 -18.54 3.40
C ALA A 362 -14.70 -18.03 4.55
N LYS A 363 -13.42 -17.89 4.27
CA LYS A 363 -12.45 -17.18 5.09
C LYS A 363 -12.59 -15.68 4.82
N THR A 364 -12.28 -14.87 5.83
CA THR A 364 -12.26 -13.41 5.71
C THR A 364 -11.29 -12.96 4.62
N SER A 365 -11.68 -11.92 3.90
CA SER A 365 -10.83 -11.25 2.88
C SER A 365 -9.71 -10.41 3.51
N THR A 366 -9.77 -10.21 4.83
CA THR A 366 -8.76 -9.58 5.67
C THR A 366 -7.96 -10.62 6.45
N ASP A 367 -6.73 -10.24 6.81
CA ASP A 367 -5.80 -11.08 7.59
C ASP A 367 -6.35 -11.45 8.98
N VAL A 368 -7.12 -10.54 9.57
CA VAL A 368 -7.74 -10.71 10.89
C VAL A 368 -9.17 -10.17 10.89
N LEU A 369 -10.03 -10.74 11.74
CA LEU A 369 -11.37 -10.23 11.98
C LEU A 369 -11.33 -9.12 13.04
N ILE A 370 -11.67 -7.90 12.64
CA ILE A 370 -11.75 -6.77 13.57
C ILE A 370 -13.19 -6.66 14.08
N THR A 371 -13.38 -6.84 15.39
CA THR A 371 -14.67 -6.59 16.07
C THR A 371 -14.93 -5.10 16.26
N ASP A 372 -16.18 -4.69 16.39
CA ASP A 372 -16.60 -3.29 16.62
C ASP A 372 -15.84 -2.59 17.77
N GLU A 373 -15.58 -3.29 18.89
CA GLU A 373 -14.83 -2.72 20.02
C GLU A 373 -13.38 -2.41 19.65
N LEU A 374 -12.75 -3.32 18.89
CA LEU A 374 -11.37 -3.19 18.43
C LEU A 374 -11.26 -2.14 17.32
N GLU A 375 -12.22 -2.10 16.40
CA GLU A 375 -12.36 -1.07 15.36
C GLU A 375 -12.30 0.33 15.98
N LYS A 376 -13.16 0.57 16.96
CA LYS A 376 -13.23 1.84 17.66
C LYS A 376 -11.92 2.18 18.35
N HIS A 377 -11.33 1.22 19.06
CA HIS A 377 -10.07 1.42 19.76
C HIS A 377 -8.92 1.76 18.80
N LEU A 378 -8.84 1.10 17.65
CA LEU A 378 -7.88 1.38 16.58
C LEU A 378 -8.09 2.76 15.96
N ALA A 379 -9.35 3.16 15.76
CA ALA A 379 -9.71 4.48 15.27
C ALA A 379 -9.26 5.58 16.24
N ASP A 380 -9.52 5.41 17.54
CA ASP A 380 -9.16 6.38 18.59
C ASP A 380 -7.63 6.60 18.69
N ILE A 381 -6.85 5.59 18.34
CA ILE A 381 -5.38 5.68 18.29
C ILE A 381 -4.84 6.11 16.90
N GLY A 382 -5.70 6.46 15.95
CA GLY A 382 -5.33 7.12 14.68
C GLY A 382 -5.02 6.16 13.51
N PHE A 383 -5.73 5.03 13.44
CA PHE A 383 -5.69 4.14 12.27
C PHE A 383 -7.04 4.10 11.54
N VAL A 384 -7.01 3.52 10.33
CA VAL A 384 -8.17 3.29 9.46
C VAL A 384 -8.42 1.78 9.35
N PRO A 385 -9.21 1.20 10.26
CA PRO A 385 -9.48 -0.24 10.28
C PRO A 385 -10.47 -0.66 9.18
N LEU A 386 -10.10 -1.66 8.41
CA LEU A 386 -10.96 -2.38 7.50
C LEU A 386 -11.58 -3.58 8.22
N CYS A 387 -12.90 -3.57 8.34
CA CYS A 387 -13.66 -4.63 9.00
C CYS A 387 -14.33 -5.53 7.97
N ASP A 388 -14.37 -6.83 8.22
CA ASP A 388 -15.08 -7.78 7.38
C ASP A 388 -16.59 -7.75 7.68
N CYS A 389 -17.44 -7.67 6.64
CA CYS A 389 -18.88 -7.71 6.83
C CYS A 389 -19.33 -9.17 6.91
N LYS A 390 -19.53 -9.64 8.14
CA LYS A 390 -19.92 -11.03 8.44
C LYS A 390 -21.02 -11.57 7.51
N ASP A 391 -20.82 -12.80 7.04
CA ASP A 391 -21.73 -13.55 6.15
C ASP A 391 -21.92 -12.89 4.76
N THR A 392 -21.05 -11.96 4.37
CA THR A 392 -21.04 -11.33 3.05
C THR A 392 -19.63 -11.28 2.47
N LYS A 393 -19.53 -10.99 1.17
CA LYS A 393 -18.24 -10.85 0.46
C LYS A 393 -17.58 -9.49 0.64
N TYR A 394 -18.21 -8.64 1.43
CA TYR A 394 -17.85 -7.24 1.53
C TYR A 394 -16.99 -7.00 2.76
N SER A 395 -16.13 -6.00 2.68
CA SER A 395 -15.48 -5.42 3.86
C SER A 395 -15.86 -3.95 3.93
N ALA A 396 -15.60 -3.26 5.03
CA ALA A 396 -15.97 -1.86 5.16
C ALA A 396 -15.08 -1.08 6.11
N PHE A 397 -14.86 0.19 5.76
CA PHE A 397 -14.30 1.20 6.65
C PHE A 397 -15.43 1.91 7.39
N TYR A 398 -15.51 1.71 8.72
CA TYR A 398 -16.49 2.40 9.56
C TYR A 398 -15.99 3.75 10.07
N SER A 399 -14.67 3.85 10.30
CA SER A 399 -13.99 5.06 10.73
C SER A 399 -12.71 5.31 9.91
N ASN A 400 -12.47 6.60 9.62
CA ASN A 400 -11.35 7.04 8.78
C ASN A 400 -10.53 8.11 9.50
N GLN A 401 -9.96 7.75 10.65
CA GLN A 401 -9.13 8.68 11.41
C GLN A 401 -7.74 8.83 10.77
N SER A 402 -7.27 10.06 10.72
CA SER A 402 -5.86 10.33 10.42
C SER A 402 -4.98 9.95 11.61
N VAL A 403 -3.68 9.92 11.38
CA VAL A 403 -2.67 9.65 12.42
C VAL A 403 -2.70 10.72 13.52
N GLN A 404 -3.17 11.93 13.22
CA GLN A 404 -3.17 13.03 14.19
C GLN A 404 -3.97 12.67 15.46
N LYS A 405 -3.39 12.98 16.61
CA LYS A 405 -4.10 13.00 17.88
C LYS A 405 -4.78 14.37 18.06
N PRO A 406 -6.13 14.46 18.05
CA PRO A 406 -6.81 15.74 18.18
C PRO A 406 -6.56 16.37 19.56
N LYS A 407 -6.17 17.64 19.57
CA LYS A 407 -5.93 18.41 20.79
C LYS A 407 -7.25 18.69 21.52
N LYS A 408 -7.24 18.55 22.84
CA LYS A 408 -8.34 18.96 23.71
C LYS A 408 -8.16 20.42 24.09
N TYR A 409 -9.22 21.20 23.93
CA TYR A 409 -9.28 22.61 24.28
C TYR A 409 -10.33 22.83 25.37
N ASP A 410 -10.19 23.94 26.10
CA ASP A 410 -11.15 24.33 27.14
C ASP A 410 -12.56 24.59 26.57
N ARG A 411 -12.61 25.08 25.32
CA ARG A 411 -13.87 25.33 24.62
C ARG A 411 -14.36 24.06 23.92
N PRO A 412 -15.57 23.56 24.21
CA PRO A 412 -16.10 22.36 23.57
C PRO A 412 -16.12 22.44 22.05
N ALA A 413 -16.51 23.59 21.48
CA ALA A 413 -16.52 23.80 20.04
C ALA A 413 -15.13 23.68 19.39
N ALA A 414 -14.07 24.13 20.07
CA ALA A 414 -12.70 24.01 19.56
C ALA A 414 -12.23 22.56 19.59
N THR A 415 -12.60 21.81 20.63
CA THR A 415 -12.33 20.36 20.72
C THR A 415 -13.06 19.57 19.63
N THR A 416 -14.33 19.89 19.37
CA THR A 416 -15.08 19.27 18.25
C THR A 416 -14.43 19.57 16.91
N ASN A 417 -14.03 20.82 16.66
CA ASN A 417 -13.36 21.20 15.42
C ASN A 417 -12.01 20.50 15.24
N ALA A 418 -11.25 20.32 16.33
CA ALA A 418 -10.01 19.56 16.30
C ALA A 418 -10.24 18.09 15.95
N LYS A 419 -11.29 17.46 16.51
CA LYS A 419 -11.71 16.10 16.16
C LYS A 419 -12.15 15.98 14.70
N LEU A 420 -12.93 16.93 14.19
CA LEU A 420 -13.32 16.93 12.76
C LEU A 420 -12.09 17.08 11.85
N SER A 421 -11.11 17.88 12.26
CA SER A 421 -9.89 18.10 11.49
C SER A 421 -8.95 16.88 11.48
N SER A 422 -9.11 15.94 12.42
CA SER A 422 -8.34 14.68 12.43
C SER A 422 -9.00 13.56 11.62
N MET A 423 -10.15 13.81 11.00
CA MET A 423 -10.88 12.82 10.20
C MET A 423 -10.58 13.00 8.71
N LEU A 424 -10.18 11.92 8.04
CA LEU A 424 -9.73 11.97 6.65
C LEU A 424 -10.83 12.38 5.67
N GLN A 425 -12.08 11.97 5.90
CA GLN A 425 -13.20 12.34 5.01
C GLN A 425 -13.40 13.86 4.90
N TYR A 426 -13.20 14.58 6.00
CA TYR A 426 -13.30 16.03 5.99
C TYR A 426 -12.04 16.66 5.41
N MET A 427 -10.86 16.11 5.71
CA MET A 427 -9.60 16.61 5.14
C MET A 427 -9.54 16.43 3.62
N LEU A 428 -10.05 15.32 3.08
CA LEU A 428 -10.15 15.07 1.64
C LEU A 428 -11.11 16.07 0.96
N CYS A 429 -12.27 16.35 1.58
CA CYS A 429 -13.20 17.37 1.08
C CYS A 429 -12.60 18.79 1.12
N VAL A 430 -11.98 19.18 2.24
CA VAL A 430 -11.30 20.49 2.38
C VAL A 430 -10.16 20.63 1.37
N SER A 431 -9.41 19.56 1.16
CA SER A 431 -8.32 19.52 0.17
C SER A 431 -8.82 19.84 -1.23
N ARG A 432 -9.96 19.27 -1.62
CA ARG A 432 -10.59 19.56 -2.91
C ARG A 432 -11.07 21.00 -3.04
N PHE A 433 -11.64 21.59 -1.97
CA PHE A 433 -11.96 23.02 -1.99
C PHE A 433 -10.69 23.86 -2.21
N ALA A 434 -9.60 23.54 -1.51
CA ALA A 434 -8.31 24.23 -1.68
C ALA A 434 -7.79 24.12 -3.13
N HIS A 435 -7.92 22.95 -3.77
CA HIS A 435 -7.60 22.75 -5.18
C HIS A 435 -8.43 23.67 -6.10
N TYR A 436 -9.75 23.67 -5.94
CA TYR A 436 -10.63 24.53 -6.75
C TYR A 436 -10.28 26.01 -6.61
N ILE A 437 -10.10 26.48 -5.39
CA ILE A 437 -9.76 27.90 -5.12
C ILE A 437 -8.42 28.24 -5.73
N LYS A 438 -7.42 27.37 -5.57
CA LYS A 438 -6.09 27.60 -6.12
C LYS A 438 -6.10 27.70 -7.64
N VAL A 439 -6.94 26.94 -8.33
CA VAL A 439 -7.10 27.04 -9.80
C VAL A 439 -7.89 28.30 -10.16
N GLN A 440 -9.07 28.51 -9.57
CA GLN A 440 -9.96 29.63 -9.89
C GLN A 440 -9.35 31.00 -9.59
N VAL A 441 -8.76 31.19 -8.41
CA VAL A 441 -8.17 32.48 -8.02
C VAL A 441 -6.97 32.80 -8.90
N ARG A 442 -6.20 31.78 -9.32
CA ARG A 442 -5.04 31.93 -10.21
C ARG A 442 -5.45 32.47 -11.58
N ASP A 443 -6.54 31.96 -12.14
CA ASP A 443 -7.09 32.45 -13.43
C ASP A 443 -7.67 33.86 -13.33
N LYS A 444 -7.94 34.33 -12.11
CA LYS A 444 -8.48 35.65 -11.80
C LYS A 444 -7.45 36.63 -11.26
N VAL A 445 -6.16 36.27 -11.25
CA VAL A 445 -5.10 37.19 -10.85
C VAL A 445 -5.08 38.37 -11.82
N GLY A 446 -5.24 39.58 -11.28
CA GLY A 446 -5.28 40.83 -12.06
C GLY A 446 -6.67 41.27 -12.52
N THR A 447 -7.74 40.50 -12.25
CA THR A 447 -9.12 40.92 -12.62
C THR A 447 -9.84 41.68 -11.51
N PHE A 448 -9.57 41.38 -10.25
CA PHE A 448 -10.28 41.98 -9.11
C PHE A 448 -9.47 43.13 -8.51
N ALA A 449 -10.12 44.28 -8.35
CA ALA A 449 -9.53 45.47 -7.74
C ALA A 449 -9.97 45.66 -6.27
N ASP A 450 -11.16 45.17 -5.88
CA ASP A 450 -11.70 45.29 -4.53
C ASP A 450 -11.76 43.92 -3.81
N PRO A 451 -11.27 43.79 -2.56
CA PRO A 451 -11.46 42.58 -1.75
C PRO A 451 -12.92 42.16 -1.58
N ASN A 452 -13.88 43.09 -1.59
CA ASN A 452 -15.30 42.75 -1.47
C ASN A 452 -15.83 41.99 -2.69
N GLU A 453 -15.41 42.40 -3.91
CA GLU A 453 -15.78 41.69 -5.14
C GLU A 453 -15.26 40.25 -5.14
N LEU A 454 -14.02 40.05 -4.69
CA LEU A 454 -13.44 38.71 -4.55
C LEU A 454 -14.18 37.90 -3.47
N GLN A 455 -14.57 38.53 -2.37
CA GLN A 455 -15.35 37.88 -1.32
C GLN A 455 -16.73 37.43 -1.82
N ASP A 456 -17.44 38.28 -2.56
CA ASP A 456 -18.77 37.96 -3.10
C ASP A 456 -18.70 36.88 -4.17
N PHE A 457 -17.67 36.92 -5.02
CA PHE A 457 -17.40 35.87 -6.00
C PHE A 457 -17.18 34.51 -5.33
N LEU A 458 -16.31 34.44 -4.32
CA LEU A 458 -16.00 33.19 -3.63
C LEU A 458 -17.18 32.68 -2.79
N ASN A 459 -17.97 33.58 -2.16
CA ASN A 459 -19.18 33.19 -1.44
C ASN A 459 -20.27 32.68 -2.39
N GLY A 460 -20.47 33.32 -3.55
CA GLY A 460 -21.40 32.85 -4.57
C GLY A 460 -21.02 31.48 -5.12
N TRP A 461 -19.73 31.25 -5.35
CA TRP A 461 -19.22 29.94 -5.76
C TRP A 461 -19.41 28.86 -4.69
N VAL A 462 -18.94 29.08 -3.46
CA VAL A 462 -19.00 28.05 -2.41
C VAL A 462 -20.45 27.70 -2.03
N ALA A 463 -21.38 28.66 -2.15
CA ALA A 463 -22.80 28.44 -1.90
C ALA A 463 -23.41 27.38 -2.84
N THR A 464 -22.84 27.15 -4.03
CA THR A 464 -23.28 26.09 -4.95
C THR A 464 -23.03 24.68 -4.40
N TYR A 465 -22.18 24.53 -3.38
CA TYR A 465 -21.88 23.26 -2.71
C TYR A 465 -22.50 23.14 -1.32
N VAL A 466 -23.39 24.07 -0.94
CA VAL A 466 -24.03 24.11 0.37
C VAL A 466 -25.47 23.61 0.28
N THR A 467 -25.84 22.67 1.15
CA THR A 467 -27.23 22.26 1.38
C THR A 467 -27.65 22.57 2.81
N THR A 468 -28.67 23.41 2.96
CA THR A 468 -29.23 23.78 4.28
C THR A 468 -30.27 22.78 4.80
N ASP A 469 -30.77 21.91 3.93
CA ASP A 469 -31.72 20.87 4.30
C ASP A 469 -31.04 19.74 5.08
N SER A 470 -31.27 19.73 6.40
CA SER A 470 -30.78 18.67 7.29
C SER A 470 -31.40 17.29 6.99
N SER A 471 -32.57 17.25 6.36
CA SER A 471 -33.31 16.02 6.01
C SER A 471 -32.99 15.49 4.62
N ALA A 472 -32.10 16.14 3.88
CA ALA A 472 -31.66 15.69 2.56
C ALA A 472 -31.12 14.25 2.60
N SER A 473 -31.29 13.54 1.49
CA SER A 473 -30.78 12.18 1.31
C SER A 473 -29.25 12.14 1.39
N GLN A 474 -28.68 10.97 1.68
CA GLN A 474 -27.23 10.79 1.74
C GLN A 474 -26.56 11.15 0.41
N ASP A 475 -27.14 10.77 -0.73
CA ASP A 475 -26.61 11.13 -2.06
C ASP A 475 -26.54 12.66 -2.26
N THR A 476 -27.60 13.39 -1.87
CA THR A 476 -27.59 14.86 -1.92
C THR A 476 -26.51 15.43 -0.99
N LYS A 477 -26.39 14.94 0.23
CA LYS A 477 -25.35 15.37 1.18
C LYS A 477 -23.93 15.03 0.71
N ALA A 478 -23.76 13.97 -0.07
CA ALA A 478 -22.49 13.62 -0.68
C ALA A 478 -22.13 14.58 -1.82
N ARG A 479 -23.10 14.95 -2.67
CA ARG A 479 -22.92 15.93 -3.76
C ARG A 479 -22.72 17.37 -3.26
N PHE A 480 -23.33 17.71 -2.13
CA PHE A 480 -23.25 19.00 -1.45
C PHE A 480 -22.63 18.80 -0.06
N PRO A 481 -21.29 18.66 0.05
CA PRO A 481 -20.65 18.21 1.29
C PRO A 481 -20.73 19.21 2.45
N LEU A 482 -21.16 20.46 2.20
CA LEU A 482 -21.19 21.52 3.18
C LEU A 482 -22.61 21.83 3.63
N ARG A 483 -22.79 21.99 4.95
CA ARG A 483 -24.01 22.52 5.55
C ARG A 483 -24.02 24.05 5.58
N GLU A 484 -22.85 24.64 5.78
CA GLU A 484 -22.66 26.09 5.82
C GLU A 484 -21.25 26.42 5.34
N ALA A 485 -21.10 27.53 4.63
CA ALA A 485 -19.81 28.04 4.20
C ALA A 485 -19.79 29.56 4.28
N LYS A 486 -18.66 30.12 4.71
CA LYS A 486 -18.44 31.57 4.72
C LYS A 486 -17.01 31.89 4.35
N VAL A 487 -16.84 32.78 3.38
CA VAL A 487 -15.54 33.29 2.95
C VAL A 487 -15.38 34.73 3.41
N GLN A 488 -14.24 35.04 4.02
CA GLN A 488 -13.84 36.40 4.39
C GLN A 488 -12.54 36.75 3.68
N VAL A 489 -12.52 37.87 2.97
CA VAL A 489 -11.33 38.37 2.28
C VAL A 489 -10.94 39.70 2.91
N ARG A 490 -9.66 39.84 3.27
CA ARG A 490 -9.11 41.09 3.82
C ARG A 490 -7.81 41.43 3.11
N GLU A 491 -7.56 42.71 2.89
CA GLU A 491 -6.27 43.15 2.38
C GLU A 491 -5.19 42.92 3.45
N GLN A 492 -4.03 42.42 3.02
CA GLN A 492 -2.91 42.16 3.91
C GLN A 492 -2.21 43.48 4.26
N PRO A 493 -2.13 43.87 5.55
CA PRO A 493 -1.47 45.10 5.93
C PRO A 493 -0.01 45.12 5.46
N GLY A 494 0.39 46.18 4.77
CA GLY A 494 1.76 46.38 4.28
C GLY A 494 2.09 45.71 2.94
N LYS A 495 1.14 45.05 2.28
CA LYS A 495 1.30 44.50 0.92
C LYS A 495 0.08 44.79 0.04
N PRO A 496 0.02 45.97 -0.60
CA PRO A 496 -1.08 46.33 -1.49
C PRO A 496 -1.29 45.29 -2.59
N GLY A 497 -2.54 44.92 -2.86
CA GLY A 497 -2.90 43.89 -3.84
C GLY A 497 -2.68 42.44 -3.38
N SER A 498 -2.24 42.22 -2.14
CA SER A 498 -2.22 40.90 -1.49
C SER A 498 -3.44 40.77 -0.58
N TYR A 499 -4.22 39.70 -0.77
CA TYR A 499 -5.41 39.43 0.03
C TYR A 499 -5.23 38.19 0.89
N GLN A 500 -5.66 38.26 2.14
CA GLN A 500 -5.84 37.11 3.01
C GLN A 500 -7.29 36.62 2.88
N CYS A 501 -7.44 35.37 2.45
CA CYS A 501 -8.73 34.69 2.40
C CYS A 501 -8.83 33.69 3.57
N VAL A 502 -9.90 33.81 4.36
CA VAL A 502 -10.23 32.86 5.42
C VAL A 502 -11.58 32.23 5.10
N MET A 503 -11.60 30.92 4.94
CA MET A 503 -12.81 30.15 4.65
C MET A 503 -13.21 29.31 5.84
N HIS A 504 -14.45 29.48 6.26
CA HIS A 504 -15.10 28.66 7.26
C HIS A 504 -16.01 27.68 6.52
N LEU A 505 -15.64 26.41 6.52
CA LEU A 505 -16.39 25.33 5.87
C LEU A 505 -16.94 24.42 6.97
N ALA A 506 -18.27 24.32 7.06
CA ALA A 506 -18.94 23.44 8.01
C ALA A 506 -19.53 22.26 7.24
N PRO A 507 -18.95 21.05 7.38
CA PRO A 507 -19.45 19.87 6.70
C PRO A 507 -20.75 19.35 7.33
N HIS A 508 -21.42 18.42 6.66
CA HIS A 508 -22.47 17.62 7.28
C HIS A 508 -21.87 16.69 8.36
N TYR A 509 -22.55 16.65 9.53
CA TYR A 509 -22.18 15.73 10.60
C TYR A 509 -22.70 14.35 10.26
N GLU A 510 -21.79 13.38 10.20
CA GLU A 510 -22.14 11.97 10.15
C GLU A 510 -22.21 11.40 11.56
N LEU A 511 -23.06 10.40 11.75
CA LEU A 511 -23.28 9.80 13.06
C LEU A 511 -22.06 8.97 13.45
N ASP A 512 -21.33 9.43 14.47
CA ASP A 512 -20.07 8.83 14.92
C ASP A 512 -20.30 7.82 16.06
N GLU A 513 -21.20 8.13 17.00
CA GLU A 513 -21.52 7.26 18.13
C GLU A 513 -23.01 7.36 18.50
N LEU A 514 -23.64 6.21 18.78
CA LEU A 514 -24.96 6.15 19.40
C LEU A 514 -24.85 5.45 20.75
N THR A 515 -24.83 6.22 21.84
CA THR A 515 -24.94 5.65 23.19
C THR A 515 -26.41 5.54 23.56
N ALA A 516 -27.00 4.36 23.38
CA ALA A 516 -28.38 4.09 23.80
C ALA A 516 -28.39 3.52 25.23
N ALA A 517 -28.96 4.25 26.18
CA ALA A 517 -29.28 3.73 27.51
C ALA A 517 -30.77 3.43 27.60
N VAL A 518 -31.14 2.15 27.71
CA VAL A 518 -32.53 1.73 27.91
C VAL A 518 -32.81 1.71 29.42
N ARG A 519 -33.62 2.66 29.90
CA ARG A 519 -34.11 2.65 31.29
C ARG A 519 -35.53 2.11 31.32
N ILE A 520 -35.71 0.91 31.88
CA ILE A 520 -37.01 0.30 32.10
C ILE A 520 -37.47 0.68 33.52
N SER A 521 -38.60 1.37 33.64
CA SER A 521 -39.27 1.66 34.91
C SER A 521 -40.65 1.02 34.93
N THR A 522 -40.97 0.28 35.99
CA THR A 522 -42.28 -0.32 36.21
C THR A 522 -42.86 0.24 37.51
N GLU A 523 -44.06 0.82 37.46
CA GLU A 523 -44.83 1.17 38.67
C GLU A 523 -45.61 -0.06 39.15
N LEU A 524 -45.36 -0.48 40.39
CA LEU A 524 -46.18 -1.46 41.09
C LEU A 524 -47.28 -0.71 41.84
N VAL A 525 -48.47 -0.62 41.25
CA VAL A 525 -49.66 -0.14 41.97
C VAL A 525 -50.14 -1.30 42.86
N PRO A 526 -50.20 -1.15 44.20
CA PRO A 526 -50.73 -2.19 45.07
C PRO A 526 -52.21 -2.45 44.74
N PRO A 527 -52.69 -3.71 44.82
CA PRO A 527 -54.09 -4.02 44.57
C PRO A 527 -54.96 -3.23 45.55
N ARG A 528 -55.95 -2.51 45.01
CA ARG A 528 -57.01 -1.90 45.84
C ARG A 528 -57.77 -3.04 46.51
N ASN A 529 -57.57 -3.21 47.81
CA ASN A 529 -58.45 -4.05 48.63
C ASN A 529 -59.85 -3.42 48.60
N THR A 530 -60.78 -4.05 47.89
CA THR A 530 -62.23 -3.86 48.07
C THR A 530 -62.79 -4.93 48.97
#